data_AF-D6STD8-F1
#
_entry.id   AF-D6STD8-F1
#
_cell.length_a   1.000
_cell.length_b   1.000
_cell.length_c   1.000
_cell.angle_alpha   90.00
_cell.angle_beta   90.00
_cell.angle_gamma   90.00
#
_symmetry.space_group_name_H-M   'P 1'
#
loop_
_entity.id
_entity.type
_entity.pdbx_description
1 polymer ?
#
loop_
_entity_poly.entity_id
_entity_poly.type
_entity_poly.pdbx_seq_one_letter_code
_entity_poly.pdbx_strand_id
1 'polypeptide(L)'
;MFTQPEKSLKIYKKRKKPLEQKSFLPKELTQLVDFIIKNQLEAAEKASPENNPHTSLASSHEVLSGKPLLPREEFPLDFKTSRELALKILKFMADSNEHLVQSMEVIQKEMDSDPEFLDMAMKKYLEGDDDFFRSFGEKTPSAPRSLNFLVQSAAAPSLAKTADSLSLALPAQQTFQSGHCPVCGSLPYIAELREKQGFRYLHCSFCHTAYRFKRMACPYCAVEKSDSFEYFHTREIPGFRVDLCTSCNMYIKTMDFREMDKKALPPLDDLESLPLDIKAKEEGYIRPTLSAWGF
;
A
#
# COMPACT_ATOMS: atom_id res chain seq x y z
N MET A 1 -1.00 5.32 -8.67
CA MET A 1 -0.90 6.67 -8.07
C MET A 1 0.37 7.38 -8.56
N PHE A 2 1.55 6.78 -8.38
CA PHE A 2 2.84 7.45 -8.58
C PHE A 2 3.33 7.53 -10.04
N THR A 3 2.90 6.61 -10.91
CA THR A 3 3.35 6.58 -12.33
C THR A 3 2.75 7.68 -13.20
N GLN A 4 1.64 8.28 -12.79
CA GLN A 4 0.99 9.39 -13.49
C GLN A 4 0.56 10.46 -12.46
N PRO A 5 1.50 11.21 -11.86
CA PRO A 5 1.22 12.05 -10.70
C PRO A 5 0.12 13.09 -10.95
N GLU A 6 0.18 13.82 -12.07
CA GLU A 6 -0.82 14.83 -12.42
C GLU A 6 -2.23 14.24 -12.56
N LYS A 7 -2.34 13.06 -13.20
CA LYS A 7 -3.63 12.39 -13.40
C LYS A 7 -4.19 11.92 -12.06
N SER A 8 -3.35 11.35 -11.20
CA SER A 8 -3.73 10.95 -9.85
C SER A 8 -4.18 12.15 -9.01
N LEU A 9 -3.48 13.29 -9.11
CA LEU A 9 -3.88 14.53 -8.44
C LEU A 9 -5.25 15.03 -8.92
N LYS A 10 -5.52 14.97 -10.23
CA LYS A 10 -6.83 15.33 -10.80
C LYS A 10 -7.94 14.41 -10.29
N ILE A 11 -7.70 13.10 -10.19
CA ILE A 11 -8.65 12.13 -9.63
C ILE A 11 -8.91 12.43 -8.14
N TYR A 12 -7.83 12.63 -7.37
CA TYR A 12 -7.93 12.95 -5.94
C TYR A 12 -8.71 14.25 -5.69
N LYS A 13 -8.38 15.34 -6.41
CA LYS A 13 -9.08 16.63 -6.27
C LYS A 13 -10.59 16.52 -6.50
N LYS A 14 -11.04 15.67 -7.43
CA LYS A 14 -12.47 15.40 -7.67
C LYS A 14 -13.14 14.65 -6.51
N ARG A 15 -12.38 13.81 -5.79
CA ARG A 15 -12.88 12.93 -4.72
C ARG A 15 -12.72 13.52 -3.31
N LYS A 16 -11.93 14.59 -3.15
CA LYS A 16 -11.65 15.22 -1.85
C LYS A 16 -12.91 15.62 -1.09
N LYS A 17 -13.80 16.43 -1.69
CA LYS A 17 -15.02 16.88 -1.01
C LYS A 17 -15.93 15.70 -0.59
N PRO A 18 -16.23 14.72 -1.47
CA PRO A 18 -16.95 13.51 -1.05
C PRO A 18 -16.27 12.73 0.08
N LEU A 19 -14.93 12.68 0.10
CA LEU A 19 -14.17 12.02 1.17
C LEU A 19 -14.37 12.72 2.52
N GLU A 20 -14.28 14.05 2.54
CA GLU A 20 -14.48 14.89 3.74
C GLU A 20 -15.90 14.81 4.32
N GLN A 21 -16.88 14.38 3.51
CA GLN A 21 -18.28 14.23 3.94
C GLN A 21 -18.58 12.86 4.57
N LYS A 22 -17.63 11.91 4.54
CA LYS A 22 -17.83 10.58 5.12
C LYS A 22 -17.73 10.65 6.65
N SER A 23 -18.83 10.37 7.34
CA SER A 23 -18.93 10.46 8.80
C SER A 23 -17.95 9.58 9.57
N PHE A 24 -17.49 8.48 8.99
CA PHE A 24 -16.51 7.56 9.61
C PHE A 24 -15.06 8.02 9.46
N LEU A 25 -14.78 9.10 8.70
CA LEU A 25 -13.44 9.67 8.55
C LEU A 25 -13.36 10.97 9.35
N PRO A 26 -12.58 11.00 10.44
CA PRO A 26 -12.32 12.23 11.17
C PRO A 26 -11.67 13.29 10.27
N LYS A 27 -11.93 14.56 10.57
CA LYS A 27 -11.41 15.68 9.80
C LYS A 27 -9.87 15.65 9.76
N GLU A 28 -9.25 15.34 10.88
CA GLU A 28 -7.80 15.24 11.08
C GLU A 28 -7.21 14.18 10.14
N LEU A 29 -7.89 13.04 9.97
CA LEU A 29 -7.47 11.98 9.05
C LEU A 29 -7.57 12.43 7.58
N THR A 30 -8.66 13.11 7.21
CA THR A 30 -8.80 13.64 5.83
C THR A 30 -7.78 14.74 5.50
N GLN A 31 -7.42 15.58 6.48
CA GLN A 31 -6.36 16.58 6.34
C GLN A 31 -4.98 15.93 6.19
N LEU A 32 -4.69 14.90 7.00
CA LEU A 32 -3.46 14.12 6.90
C LEU A 32 -3.36 13.44 5.53
N VAL A 33 -4.42 12.80 5.05
CA VAL A 33 -4.49 12.18 3.73
C VAL A 33 -4.27 13.20 2.61
N ASP A 34 -4.88 14.39 2.71
CA ASP A 34 -4.66 15.47 1.74
C ASP A 34 -3.20 15.90 1.69
N PHE A 35 -2.58 16.05 2.86
CA PHE A 35 -1.18 16.41 2.98
C PHE A 35 -0.27 15.35 2.37
N ILE A 36 -0.45 14.08 2.74
CA ILE A 36 0.36 12.96 2.27
C ILE A 36 0.25 12.82 0.76
N ILE A 37 -0.96 12.79 0.20
CA ILE A 37 -1.15 12.58 -1.25
C ILE A 37 -0.41 13.65 -2.04
N LYS A 38 -0.56 14.93 -1.66
CA LYS A 38 0.09 16.04 -2.38
C LYS A 38 1.61 15.93 -2.31
N ASN A 39 2.17 15.70 -1.12
CA ASN A 39 3.61 15.62 -0.92
C ASN A 39 4.22 14.35 -1.54
N GLN A 40 3.50 13.22 -1.52
CA GLN A 40 3.93 12.00 -2.19
C GLN A 40 3.95 12.15 -3.71
N LEU A 41 2.96 12.84 -4.30
CA LEU A 41 2.93 13.07 -5.74
C LEU A 41 4.05 14.03 -6.17
N GLU A 42 4.35 15.06 -5.39
CA GLU A 42 5.51 15.93 -5.62
C GLU A 42 6.84 15.15 -5.47
N ALA A 43 6.95 14.30 -4.44
CA ALA A 43 8.12 13.46 -4.24
C ALA A 43 8.31 12.44 -5.38
N ALA A 44 7.22 11.91 -5.95
CA ALA A 44 7.29 10.97 -7.07
C ALA A 44 7.93 11.59 -8.33
N GLU A 45 7.72 12.88 -8.57
CA GLU A 45 8.34 13.61 -9.68
C GLU A 45 9.85 13.76 -9.48
N LYS A 46 10.30 13.93 -8.23
CA LYS A 46 11.71 14.17 -7.88
C LYS A 46 12.52 12.90 -7.59
N ALA A 47 11.86 11.83 -7.15
CA ALA A 47 12.51 10.60 -6.72
C ALA A 47 13.44 10.07 -7.84
N SER A 48 14.64 9.65 -7.49
CA SER A 48 15.63 9.13 -8.43
C SER A 48 16.33 7.91 -7.83
N PRO A 49 15.63 6.78 -7.64
CA PRO A 49 16.24 5.57 -7.13
C PRO A 49 17.34 5.09 -8.07
N GLU A 50 18.53 4.87 -7.53
CA GLU A 50 19.67 4.39 -8.29
C GLU A 50 19.65 2.87 -8.39
N ASN A 51 19.56 2.35 -9.62
CA ASN A 51 19.66 0.92 -9.85
C ASN A 51 21.08 0.45 -9.58
N ASN A 52 21.24 -0.62 -8.80
CA ASN A 52 22.53 -1.28 -8.69
C ASN A 52 22.80 -2.08 -9.98
N PRO A 53 23.85 -1.73 -10.76
CA PRO A 53 24.13 -2.33 -12.07
C PRO A 53 24.50 -3.81 -11.99
N HIS A 54 24.82 -4.34 -10.80
CA HIS A 54 25.13 -5.74 -10.57
C HIS A 54 23.89 -6.57 -10.19
N THR A 55 22.73 -5.94 -10.06
CA THR A 55 21.48 -6.62 -9.71
C THR A 55 21.01 -7.46 -10.89
N SER A 56 20.95 -8.78 -10.70
CA SER A 56 20.40 -9.70 -11.70
C SER A 56 18.90 -9.85 -11.48
N LEU A 57 18.11 -9.46 -12.48
CA LEU A 57 16.66 -9.69 -12.45
C LEU A 57 16.34 -11.15 -12.75
N ALA A 58 15.29 -11.67 -12.11
CA ALA A 58 14.77 -12.98 -12.46
C ALA A 58 14.33 -13.01 -13.94
N SER A 59 14.59 -14.14 -14.61
CA SER A 59 14.13 -14.39 -15.98
C SER A 59 12.60 -14.52 -16.04
N SER A 60 12.01 -14.33 -17.23
CA SER A 60 10.57 -14.50 -17.42
C SER A 60 10.06 -15.88 -16.97
N HIS A 61 10.86 -16.94 -17.16
CA HIS A 61 10.49 -18.29 -16.72
C HIS A 61 10.44 -18.39 -15.19
N GLU A 62 11.44 -17.87 -14.49
CA GLU A 62 11.45 -17.83 -13.02
C GLU A 62 10.29 -17.00 -12.47
N VAL A 63 9.95 -15.88 -13.11
CA VAL A 63 8.82 -15.06 -12.69
C VAL A 63 7.49 -15.80 -12.86
N LEU A 64 7.32 -16.51 -13.98
CA LEU A 64 6.13 -17.33 -14.22
C LEU A 64 6.00 -18.50 -13.25
N SER A 65 7.11 -19.00 -12.71
CA SER A 65 7.13 -20.03 -11.66
C SER A 65 7.00 -19.46 -10.24
N GLY A 66 6.82 -18.14 -10.09
CA GLY A 66 6.56 -17.50 -8.79
C GLY A 66 7.75 -16.80 -8.14
N LYS A 67 8.90 -16.63 -8.80
CA LYS A 67 9.97 -15.76 -8.27
C LYS A 67 9.64 -14.29 -8.56
N PRO A 68 9.86 -13.32 -7.65
CA PRO A 68 9.78 -11.91 -8.03
C PRO A 68 10.94 -11.51 -8.95
N LEU A 69 10.75 -10.47 -9.77
CA LEU A 69 11.84 -9.89 -10.58
C LEU A 69 13.03 -9.48 -9.70
N LEU A 70 12.73 -8.85 -8.56
CA LEU A 70 13.70 -8.42 -7.57
C LEU A 70 13.08 -8.53 -6.18
N PRO A 71 13.68 -9.24 -5.21
CA PRO A 71 13.16 -9.28 -3.84
C PRO A 71 13.04 -7.88 -3.21
N ARG A 72 12.06 -7.66 -2.33
CA ARG A 72 11.77 -6.34 -1.72
C ARG A 72 12.94 -5.75 -0.94
N GLU A 73 13.80 -6.59 -0.38
CA GLU A 73 14.99 -6.24 0.38
C GLU A 73 16.11 -5.69 -0.51
N GLU A 74 16.09 -6.03 -1.80
CA GLU A 74 17.06 -5.55 -2.80
C GLU A 74 16.54 -4.35 -3.59
N PHE A 75 15.32 -3.87 -3.32
CA PHE A 75 14.72 -2.77 -4.08
C PHE A 75 15.50 -1.46 -3.94
N PRO A 76 15.91 -0.83 -5.06
CA PRO A 76 16.43 0.53 -5.03
C PRO A 76 15.48 1.52 -4.36
N LEU A 77 16.00 2.25 -3.39
CA LEU A 77 15.31 3.32 -2.68
C LEU A 77 16.12 4.61 -2.75
N ASP A 78 15.49 5.71 -3.18
CA ASP A 78 16.02 7.06 -3.02
C ASP A 78 15.84 7.49 -1.56
N PHE A 79 16.84 7.18 -0.73
CA PHE A 79 16.85 7.54 0.68
C PHE A 79 16.77 9.04 0.91
N LYS A 80 17.35 9.86 0.02
CA LYS A 80 17.34 11.32 0.18
C LYS A 80 15.92 11.87 0.05
N THR A 81 15.25 11.61 -1.07
CA THR A 81 13.88 12.10 -1.30
C THR A 81 12.91 11.50 -0.28
N SER A 82 13.10 10.23 0.08
CA SER A 82 12.26 9.57 1.09
C SER A 82 12.44 10.22 2.47
N ARG A 83 13.67 10.54 2.90
CA ARG A 83 13.93 11.21 4.18
C ARG A 83 13.34 12.61 4.21
N GLU A 84 13.51 13.40 3.14
CA GLU A 84 12.90 14.73 3.02
C GLU A 84 11.37 14.67 3.17
N LEU A 85 10.73 13.66 2.56
CA LEU A 85 9.29 13.46 2.70
C LEU A 85 8.90 12.99 4.12
N ALA A 86 9.66 12.08 4.72
CA ALA A 86 9.42 11.64 6.10
C ALA A 86 9.44 12.83 7.07
N LEU A 87 10.43 13.72 6.96
CA LEU A 87 10.54 14.91 7.80
C LEU A 87 9.34 15.86 7.63
N LYS A 88 8.85 16.04 6.40
CA LYS A 88 7.64 16.83 6.13
C LYS A 88 6.39 16.22 6.78
N ILE A 89 6.24 14.89 6.70
CA ILE A 89 5.10 14.17 7.30
C ILE A 89 5.17 14.24 8.82
N LEU A 90 6.34 13.96 9.41
CA LEU A 90 6.58 14.03 10.85
C LEU A 90 6.22 15.41 11.41
N LYS A 91 6.70 16.48 10.77
CA LYS A 91 6.38 17.86 11.16
C LYS A 91 4.88 18.14 11.09
N PHE A 92 4.23 17.76 10.00
CA PHE A 92 2.78 17.96 9.85
C PHE A 92 1.99 17.23 10.95
N MET A 93 2.36 15.99 11.27
CA MET A 93 1.71 15.20 12.31
C MET A 93 1.91 15.79 13.70
N ALA A 94 3.12 16.30 14.00
CA ALA A 94 3.42 16.96 15.27
C ALA A 94 2.59 18.24 15.46
N ASP A 95 2.33 18.99 14.38
CA ASP A 95 1.58 20.24 14.45
C ASP A 95 0.04 20.06 14.50
N SER A 96 -0.49 18.90 14.07
CA SER A 96 -1.91 18.79 13.69
C SER A 96 -2.76 17.85 14.56
N ASN A 97 -2.18 17.02 15.43
CA ASN A 97 -2.96 15.99 16.12
C ASN A 97 -2.43 15.67 17.52
N GLU A 98 -3.13 16.13 18.56
CA GLU A 98 -2.79 15.90 19.97
C GLU A 98 -2.54 14.42 20.30
N HIS A 99 -3.27 13.48 19.71
CA HIS A 99 -3.10 12.04 19.94
C HIS A 99 -1.83 11.47 19.30
N LEU A 100 -1.31 12.12 18.25
CA LEU A 100 -0.09 11.70 17.56
C LEU A 100 1.16 12.41 18.09
N VAL A 101 1.03 13.57 18.76
CA VAL A 101 2.18 14.35 19.28
C VAL A 101 3.15 13.48 20.05
N GLN A 102 2.68 12.71 21.03
CA GLN A 102 3.55 11.85 21.84
C GLN A 102 4.32 10.83 21.00
N SER A 103 3.67 10.23 20.00
CA SER A 103 4.34 9.28 19.10
C SER A 103 5.38 9.99 18.22
N MET A 104 5.09 11.22 17.77
CA MET A 104 6.03 12.01 16.96
C MET A 104 7.23 12.47 17.79
N GLU A 105 7.03 12.85 19.06
CA GLU A 105 8.11 13.20 19.99
C GLU A 105 9.06 12.02 20.23
N VAL A 106 8.53 10.80 20.37
CA VAL A 106 9.34 9.58 20.48
C VAL A 106 10.18 9.37 19.22
N ILE A 107 9.58 9.47 18.03
CA ILE A 107 10.31 9.35 16.76
C ILE A 107 11.39 10.45 16.64
N GLN A 108 11.05 11.69 16.99
CA GLN A 108 11.98 12.82 16.92
C GLN A 108 13.17 12.59 17.87
N LYS A 109 12.94 12.10 19.09
CA LYS A 109 14.01 11.78 20.04
C LYS A 109 14.98 10.72 19.54
N GLU A 110 14.46 9.69 18.85
CA GLU A 110 15.30 8.65 18.25
C GLU A 110 16.16 9.22 17.12
N MET A 111 15.58 10.11 16.29
CA MET A 111 16.33 10.83 15.25
C MET A 111 17.38 11.80 15.81
N ASP A 112 17.10 12.46 16.93
CA ASP A 112 18.05 13.36 17.59
C ASP A 112 19.22 12.57 18.20
N SER A 113 18.96 11.32 18.61
CA SER A 113 19.95 10.42 19.19
C SER A 113 20.79 9.70 18.12
N ASP A 114 20.19 9.41 16.96
CA ASP A 114 20.82 8.73 15.83
C ASP A 114 20.38 9.37 14.50
N PRO A 115 21.26 10.16 13.84
CA PRO A 115 20.98 10.76 12.53
C PRO A 115 20.69 9.76 11.41
N GLU A 116 21.11 8.49 11.56
CA GLU A 116 20.85 7.42 10.60
C GLU A 116 19.54 6.65 10.89
N PHE A 117 18.83 6.99 11.97
CA PHE A 117 17.63 6.27 12.41
C PHE A 117 16.59 6.09 11.30
N LEU A 118 16.30 7.14 10.53
CA LEU A 118 15.32 7.07 9.43
C LEU A 118 15.79 6.15 8.30
N ASP A 119 17.09 6.13 7.98
CA ASP A 119 17.61 5.23 6.95
C ASP A 119 17.58 3.79 7.42
N MET A 120 17.93 3.56 8.69
CA MET A 120 17.83 2.25 9.32
C MET A 120 16.38 1.77 9.30
N ALA A 121 15.42 2.60 9.71
CA ALA A 121 14.00 2.24 9.68
C ALA A 121 13.48 1.99 8.25
N MET A 122 13.98 2.73 7.25
CA MET A 122 13.69 2.47 5.83
C MET A 122 14.29 1.14 5.37
N LYS A 123 15.53 0.80 5.73
CA LYS A 123 16.14 -0.50 5.44
C LYS A 123 15.35 -1.64 6.08
N LYS A 124 14.94 -1.50 7.34
CA LYS A 124 14.04 -2.44 8.04
C LYS A 124 12.70 -2.61 7.33
N TYR A 125 12.17 -1.54 6.76
CA TYR A 125 10.98 -1.61 5.92
C TYR A 125 11.24 -2.35 4.59
N LEU A 126 12.39 -2.19 3.94
CA LEU A 126 12.74 -2.98 2.75
C LEU A 126 12.83 -4.47 3.09
N GLU A 127 13.51 -4.81 4.19
CA GLU A 127 13.68 -6.17 4.72
C GLU A 127 12.35 -6.83 5.15
N GLY A 128 11.29 -6.05 5.38
CA GLY A 128 10.03 -6.58 5.91
C GLY A 128 10.15 -7.02 7.37
N ASP A 129 11.01 -6.34 8.15
CA ASP A 129 11.29 -6.64 9.56
C ASP A 129 10.12 -6.18 10.46
N ASP A 130 9.04 -6.96 10.48
CA ASP A 130 7.85 -6.66 11.28
C ASP A 130 8.15 -6.64 12.79
N ASP A 131 9.19 -7.36 13.25
CA ASP A 131 9.62 -7.40 14.64
C ASP A 131 10.25 -6.10 15.10
N PHE A 132 11.08 -5.48 14.27
CA PHE A 132 11.60 -4.13 14.51
C PHE A 132 10.45 -3.12 14.72
N PHE A 133 9.48 -3.11 13.81
CA PHE A 133 8.34 -2.20 13.88
C PHE A 133 7.42 -2.50 15.07
N ARG A 134 7.19 -3.77 15.39
CA ARG A 134 6.41 -4.20 16.55
C ARG A 134 7.08 -3.73 17.85
N SER A 135 8.38 -3.94 17.98
CA SER A 135 9.17 -3.51 19.15
C SER A 135 9.19 -1.99 19.28
N PHE A 136 9.29 -1.26 18.17
CA PHE A 136 9.18 0.20 18.20
C PHE A 136 7.78 0.65 18.65
N GLY A 137 6.73 -0.01 18.17
CA GLY A 137 5.34 0.30 18.52
C GLY A 137 5.04 0.23 20.02
N GLU A 138 5.78 -0.56 20.79
CA GLU A 138 5.70 -0.60 22.25
C GLU A 138 6.10 0.73 22.91
N LYS A 139 6.97 1.52 22.27
CA LYS A 139 7.34 2.87 22.71
C LYS A 139 6.25 3.91 22.42
N THR A 140 5.32 3.61 21.51
CA THR A 140 4.26 4.52 21.06
C THR A 140 2.87 3.87 21.19
N PRO A 141 2.43 3.50 22.41
CA PRO A 141 1.24 2.66 22.61
C PRO A 141 -0.08 3.30 22.14
N SER A 142 -0.16 4.63 22.08
CA SER A 142 -1.33 5.35 21.55
C SER A 142 -1.43 5.30 20.01
N ALA A 143 -0.30 5.09 19.32
CA ALA A 143 -0.24 4.93 17.87
C ALA A 143 0.92 3.98 17.49
N PRO A 144 0.79 2.66 17.75
CA PRO A 144 1.89 1.69 17.65
C PRO A 144 2.40 1.47 16.21
N ARG A 145 1.67 1.97 15.21
CA ARG A 145 2.04 1.91 13.78
C ARG A 145 2.55 3.24 13.24
N SER A 146 2.81 4.22 14.11
CA SER A 146 3.28 5.57 13.72
C SER A 146 4.55 5.53 12.86
N LEU A 147 5.55 4.73 13.25
CA LEU A 147 6.78 4.54 12.46
C LEU A 147 6.53 3.77 11.16
N ASN A 148 5.70 2.72 11.18
CA ASN A 148 5.30 2.00 9.94
C ASN A 148 4.69 2.97 8.94
N PHE A 149 3.70 3.75 9.39
CA PHE A 149 2.99 4.73 8.58
C PHE A 149 3.96 5.78 8.01
N LEU A 150 4.87 6.31 8.83
CA LEU A 150 5.84 7.31 8.41
C LEU A 150 6.77 6.78 7.31
N VAL A 151 7.40 5.63 7.56
CA VAL A 151 8.36 5.01 6.63
C VAL A 151 7.66 4.55 5.35
N GLN A 152 6.52 3.86 5.46
CA GLN A 152 5.73 3.42 4.31
C GLN A 152 5.31 4.61 3.43
N SER A 153 4.79 5.67 4.03
CA SER A 153 4.33 6.86 3.30
C SER A 153 5.49 7.59 2.63
N ALA A 154 6.65 7.66 3.29
CA ALA A 154 7.83 8.30 2.78
C ALA A 154 8.49 7.52 1.62
N ALA A 155 8.56 6.19 1.73
CA ALA A 155 9.22 5.34 0.75
C ALA A 155 8.38 5.06 -0.51
N ALA A 156 7.04 5.08 -0.38
CA ALA A 156 6.12 4.70 -1.45
C ALA A 156 6.38 5.36 -2.83
N PRO A 157 6.66 6.68 -2.94
CA PRO A 157 6.95 7.31 -4.24
C PRO A 157 8.19 6.72 -4.92
N SER A 158 9.29 6.53 -4.18
CA SER A 158 10.52 5.97 -4.73
C SER A 158 10.34 4.50 -5.11
N LEU A 159 9.73 3.70 -4.23
CA LEU A 159 9.50 2.27 -4.49
C LEU A 159 8.63 2.05 -5.72
N ALA A 160 7.59 2.87 -5.89
CA ALA A 160 6.75 2.80 -7.08
C ALA A 160 7.49 3.20 -8.36
N LYS A 161 8.44 4.14 -8.31
CA LYS A 161 9.27 4.51 -9.45
C LYS A 161 10.26 3.41 -9.85
N THR A 162 10.88 2.77 -8.86
CA THR A 162 11.68 1.55 -9.06
C THR A 162 10.83 0.46 -9.72
N ALA A 163 9.63 0.21 -9.19
CA ALA A 163 8.75 -0.83 -9.70
C ALA A 163 8.25 -0.57 -11.11
N ASP A 164 7.95 0.69 -11.47
CA ASP A 164 7.53 1.07 -12.82
C ASP A 164 8.61 0.68 -13.84
N SER A 165 9.87 1.00 -13.53
CA SER A 165 11.03 0.66 -14.37
C SER A 165 11.23 -0.85 -14.48
N LEU A 166 11.19 -1.58 -13.36
CA LEU A 166 11.36 -3.03 -13.34
C LEU A 166 10.22 -3.76 -14.06
N SER A 167 8.98 -3.26 -13.95
CA SER A 167 7.80 -3.90 -14.52
C SER A 167 7.83 -4.00 -16.05
N LEU A 168 8.67 -3.21 -16.72
CA LEU A 168 8.91 -3.30 -18.16
C LEU A 168 9.52 -4.65 -18.59
N ALA A 169 10.18 -5.35 -17.67
CA ALA A 169 10.72 -6.70 -17.89
C ALA A 169 9.67 -7.81 -17.73
N LEU A 170 8.46 -7.50 -17.23
CA LEU A 170 7.40 -8.50 -17.08
C LEU A 170 6.80 -8.92 -18.43
N PRO A 171 6.41 -10.19 -18.58
CA PRO A 171 5.65 -10.63 -19.74
C PRO A 171 4.33 -9.86 -19.89
N ALA A 172 4.10 -9.30 -21.08
CA ALA A 172 2.91 -8.49 -21.35
C ALA A 172 1.62 -9.32 -21.23
N GLN A 173 0.57 -8.71 -20.65
CA GLN A 173 -0.77 -9.28 -20.51
C GLN A 173 -0.87 -10.64 -19.78
N GLN A 174 0.17 -11.00 -19.02
CA GLN A 174 0.22 -12.26 -18.30
C GLN A 174 -0.77 -12.28 -17.12
N THR A 175 -1.41 -13.44 -16.91
CA THR A 175 -2.10 -13.75 -15.65
C THR A 175 -1.17 -14.54 -14.76
N PHE A 176 -0.77 -13.96 -13.63
CA PHE A 176 0.12 -14.61 -12.68
C PHE A 176 -0.62 -15.67 -11.86
N GLN A 177 0.09 -16.75 -11.54
CA GLN A 177 -0.41 -17.88 -10.75
C GLN A 177 -0.17 -17.66 -9.24
N SER A 178 0.92 -16.98 -8.90
CA SER A 178 1.21 -16.55 -7.53
C SER A 178 0.46 -15.26 -7.20
N GLY A 179 -0.07 -15.19 -5.98
CA GLY A 179 -0.81 -14.02 -5.50
C GLY A 179 0.06 -12.88 -4.96
N HIS A 180 1.36 -13.11 -4.75
CA HIS A 180 2.31 -12.04 -4.42
C HIS A 180 2.71 -11.25 -5.67
N CYS A 181 3.27 -10.06 -5.46
CA CYS A 181 3.72 -9.19 -6.53
C CYS A 181 4.82 -9.88 -7.38
N PRO A 182 4.69 -9.89 -8.72
CA PRO A 182 5.74 -10.45 -9.59
C PRO A 182 6.96 -9.53 -9.69
N VAL A 183 6.89 -8.28 -9.21
CA VAL A 183 8.03 -7.37 -9.19
C VAL A 183 8.83 -7.52 -7.91
N CYS A 184 8.18 -7.39 -6.73
CA CYS A 184 8.88 -7.31 -5.44
C CYS A 184 8.63 -8.49 -4.48
N GLY A 185 7.72 -9.40 -4.81
CA GLY A 185 7.37 -10.54 -3.95
C GLY A 185 6.47 -10.20 -2.76
N SER A 186 6.09 -8.94 -2.55
CA SER A 186 5.19 -8.57 -1.44
C SER A 186 3.73 -8.89 -1.73
N LEU A 187 2.94 -9.08 -0.67
CA LEU A 187 1.51 -9.37 -0.76
C LEU A 187 0.69 -8.17 -1.26
N PRO A 188 -0.52 -8.40 -1.82
CA PRO A 188 -1.41 -7.33 -2.20
C PRO A 188 -2.27 -6.82 -1.03
N TYR A 189 -2.54 -5.51 -1.01
CA TYR A 189 -3.39 -4.88 0.01
C TYR A 189 -4.83 -4.64 -0.47
N ILE A 190 -5.05 -4.55 -1.79
CA ILE A 190 -6.35 -4.32 -2.41
C ILE A 190 -6.38 -4.92 -3.82
N ALA A 191 -7.55 -5.34 -4.27
CA ALA A 191 -7.78 -5.83 -5.63
C ALA A 191 -8.73 -4.91 -6.41
N GLU A 192 -8.73 -5.04 -7.73
CA GLU A 192 -9.54 -4.26 -8.67
C GLU A 192 -10.07 -5.17 -9.78
N LEU A 193 -11.36 -5.04 -10.10
CA LEU A 193 -11.93 -5.64 -11.30
C LEU A 193 -11.91 -4.62 -12.44
N ARG A 194 -11.18 -4.95 -13.52
CA ARG A 194 -11.04 -4.12 -14.72
C ARG A 194 -11.73 -4.73 -15.91
N GLU A 195 -12.07 -3.85 -16.86
CA GLU A 195 -12.69 -4.20 -18.15
C GLU A 195 -14.05 -4.89 -18.01
N LYS A 196 -14.84 -4.98 -19.08
CA LYS A 196 -16.18 -5.59 -19.02
C LYS A 196 -16.13 -7.04 -18.49
N GLN A 197 -15.05 -7.74 -18.81
CA GLN A 197 -14.79 -9.12 -18.43
C GLN A 197 -14.53 -9.29 -16.93
N GLY A 198 -14.17 -8.22 -16.20
CA GLY A 198 -13.86 -8.29 -14.76
C GLY A 198 -12.57 -9.04 -14.50
N PHE A 199 -11.51 -8.70 -15.22
CA PHE A 199 -10.17 -9.20 -14.93
C PHE A 199 -9.72 -8.69 -13.57
N ARG A 200 -9.24 -9.60 -12.72
CA ARG A 200 -8.78 -9.28 -11.39
C ARG A 200 -7.34 -8.80 -11.44
N TYR A 201 -7.13 -7.58 -10.97
CA TYR A 201 -5.82 -7.00 -10.74
C TYR A 201 -5.59 -6.88 -9.23
N LEU A 202 -4.42 -7.29 -8.78
CA LEU A 202 -3.96 -7.10 -7.41
C LEU A 202 -3.03 -5.89 -7.38
N HIS A 203 -3.11 -5.09 -6.32
CA HIS A 203 -2.21 -3.96 -6.08
C HIS A 203 -1.27 -4.30 -4.93
N CYS A 204 0.03 -4.27 -5.20
CA CYS A 204 1.08 -4.58 -4.23
C CYS A 204 1.07 -3.62 -3.03
N SER A 205 1.21 -4.14 -1.80
CA SER A 205 1.26 -3.34 -0.56
C SER A 205 2.55 -2.56 -0.38
N PHE A 206 3.60 -2.91 -1.13
CA PHE A 206 4.94 -2.33 -1.00
C PHE A 206 5.28 -1.41 -2.17
N CYS A 207 5.34 -1.95 -3.38
CA CYS A 207 5.79 -1.23 -4.57
C CYS A 207 4.65 -0.66 -5.42
N HIS A 208 3.39 -0.90 -5.02
CA HIS A 208 2.17 -0.43 -5.70
C HIS A 208 1.99 -0.88 -7.16
N THR A 209 2.78 -1.84 -7.67
CA THR A 209 2.53 -2.46 -8.97
C THR A 209 1.14 -3.11 -8.98
N ALA A 210 0.40 -2.86 -10.05
CA ALA A 210 -0.83 -3.57 -10.37
C ALA A 210 -0.53 -4.72 -11.33
N TYR A 211 -0.99 -5.94 -11.01
CA TYR A 211 -0.72 -7.13 -11.83
C TYR A 211 -1.96 -8.03 -11.89
N ARG A 212 -2.15 -8.68 -13.05
CA ARG A 212 -3.32 -9.53 -13.29
C ARG A 212 -3.13 -10.88 -12.60
N PHE A 213 -4.13 -11.30 -11.85
CA PHE A 213 -4.16 -12.55 -11.10
C PHE A 213 -5.41 -13.35 -11.43
N LYS A 214 -5.40 -14.66 -11.11
CA LYS A 214 -6.57 -15.51 -11.24
C LYS A 214 -7.77 -14.92 -10.50
N ARG A 215 -8.92 -14.93 -11.17
CA ARG A 215 -10.16 -14.40 -10.59
C ARG A 215 -10.67 -15.26 -9.43
N MET A 216 -10.62 -16.57 -9.58
CA MET A 216 -11.13 -17.57 -8.63
C MET A 216 -10.00 -18.23 -7.86
N ALA A 217 -9.18 -17.43 -7.18
CA ALA A 217 -8.10 -17.93 -6.34
C ALA A 217 -7.85 -17.00 -5.15
N CYS A 218 -7.38 -17.55 -4.03
CA CYS A 218 -6.99 -16.75 -2.88
C CYS A 218 -5.59 -16.20 -3.16
N PRO A 219 -5.37 -14.88 -3.10
CA PRO A 219 -4.04 -14.31 -3.33
C PRO A 219 -3.03 -14.66 -2.22
N TYR A 220 -3.48 -15.27 -1.13
CA TYR A 220 -2.66 -15.56 0.05
C TYR A 220 -2.31 -17.04 0.19
N CYS A 221 -3.31 -17.95 0.18
CA CYS A 221 -3.07 -19.39 0.30
C CYS A 221 -3.21 -20.18 -1.01
N ALA A 222 -3.48 -19.50 -2.13
CA ALA A 222 -3.61 -20.08 -3.46
C ALA A 222 -4.67 -21.18 -3.64
N VAL A 223 -5.60 -21.36 -2.69
CA VAL A 223 -6.77 -22.24 -2.89
C VAL A 223 -7.58 -21.75 -4.10
N GLU A 224 -8.16 -22.66 -4.88
CA GLU A 224 -8.99 -22.36 -6.06
C GLU A 224 -10.40 -22.96 -5.98
N LYS A 225 -10.74 -23.59 -4.85
CA LYS A 225 -12.03 -24.25 -4.66
C LYS A 225 -13.13 -23.22 -4.43
N SER A 226 -14.22 -23.30 -5.19
CA SER A 226 -15.32 -22.32 -5.14
C SER A 226 -16.02 -22.26 -3.79
N ASP A 227 -16.10 -23.38 -3.06
CA ASP A 227 -16.67 -23.49 -1.72
C ASP A 227 -15.83 -22.77 -0.64
N SER A 228 -14.60 -22.39 -0.97
CA SER A 228 -13.67 -21.71 -0.07
C SER A 228 -13.72 -20.18 -0.18
N PHE A 229 -14.55 -19.66 -1.10
CA PHE A 229 -14.68 -18.23 -1.37
C PHE A 229 -16.06 -17.71 -1.04
N GLU A 230 -16.09 -16.71 -0.17
CA GLU A 230 -17.27 -15.91 0.09
C GLU A 230 -16.96 -14.45 -0.23
N TYR A 231 -17.99 -13.64 -0.45
CA TYR A 231 -17.81 -12.20 -0.52
C TYR A 231 -19.04 -11.48 0.03
N PHE A 232 -18.82 -10.30 0.59
CA PHE A 232 -19.90 -9.40 0.96
C PHE A 232 -19.67 -8.01 0.37
N HIS A 233 -20.75 -7.28 0.21
CA HIS A 233 -20.77 -5.87 -0.18
C HIS A 233 -21.95 -5.20 0.52
N THR A 234 -21.92 -3.87 0.61
CA THR A 234 -23.00 -3.11 1.25
C THR A 234 -23.49 -2.01 0.31
N ARG A 235 -24.74 -1.57 0.48
CA ARG A 235 -25.32 -0.50 -0.35
C ARG A 235 -24.74 0.87 0.00
N GLU A 236 -24.26 1.03 1.23
CA GLU A 236 -23.68 2.25 1.80
C GLU A 236 -22.30 2.56 1.22
N ILE A 237 -21.57 1.54 0.75
CA ILE A 237 -20.23 1.67 0.16
C ILE A 237 -20.20 1.01 -1.22
N PRO A 238 -20.90 1.60 -2.22
CA PRO A 238 -21.04 1.00 -3.54
C PRO A 238 -19.70 0.95 -4.29
N GLY A 239 -19.54 -0.07 -5.13
CA GLY A 239 -18.32 -0.31 -5.91
C GLY A 239 -17.20 -0.97 -5.13
N PHE A 240 -17.46 -1.42 -3.91
CA PHE A 240 -16.52 -2.18 -3.10
C PHE A 240 -17.16 -3.47 -2.61
N ARG A 241 -16.33 -4.50 -2.50
CA ARG A 241 -16.67 -5.77 -1.85
C ARG A 241 -15.46 -6.28 -1.06
N VAL A 242 -15.70 -7.24 -0.19
CA VAL A 242 -14.64 -7.97 0.51
C VAL A 242 -14.68 -9.41 0.02
N ASP A 243 -13.57 -9.87 -0.56
CA ASP A 243 -13.39 -11.27 -0.92
C ASP A 243 -12.77 -12.01 0.29
N LEU A 244 -13.47 -13.02 0.78
CA LEU A 244 -13.13 -13.82 1.96
C LEU A 244 -12.63 -15.21 1.55
N CYS A 245 -11.62 -15.72 2.26
CA CYS A 245 -11.12 -17.07 2.08
C CYS A 245 -11.31 -17.88 3.37
N THR A 246 -12.24 -18.84 3.36
CA THR A 246 -12.53 -19.69 4.53
C THR A 246 -11.43 -20.72 4.82
N SER A 247 -10.53 -20.98 3.86
CA SER A 247 -9.38 -21.89 4.08
C SER A 247 -8.27 -21.29 4.94
N CYS A 248 -8.06 -19.97 4.87
CA CYS A 248 -6.98 -19.29 5.61
C CYS A 248 -7.46 -18.14 6.50
N ASN A 249 -8.78 -17.91 6.56
CA ASN A 249 -9.42 -16.83 7.31
C ASN A 249 -8.84 -15.44 6.99
N MET A 250 -8.39 -15.23 5.75
CA MET A 250 -7.90 -13.93 5.29
C MET A 250 -8.90 -13.29 4.33
N TYR A 251 -8.86 -11.96 4.26
CA TYR A 251 -9.69 -11.19 3.33
C TYR A 251 -8.87 -10.22 2.49
N ILE A 252 -9.43 -9.84 1.35
CA ILE A 252 -8.95 -8.73 0.52
C ILE A 252 -10.12 -7.88 0.05
N LYS A 253 -10.01 -6.56 0.18
CA LYS A 253 -10.99 -5.64 -0.41
C LYS A 253 -10.80 -5.59 -1.92
N THR A 254 -11.91 -5.58 -2.65
CA THR A 254 -11.93 -5.54 -4.11
C THR A 254 -12.79 -4.37 -4.57
N MET A 255 -12.20 -3.47 -5.36
CA MET A 255 -12.93 -2.40 -6.04
C MET A 255 -13.52 -2.91 -7.35
N ASP A 256 -14.77 -2.55 -7.62
CA ASP A 256 -15.48 -2.84 -8.86
C ASP A 256 -16.24 -1.59 -9.31
N PHE A 257 -15.55 -0.74 -10.08
CA PHE A 257 -16.10 0.50 -10.61
C PHE A 257 -16.51 0.38 -12.09
N ARG A 258 -16.62 -0.84 -12.62
CA ARG A 258 -16.86 -1.06 -14.06
C ARG A 258 -18.17 -0.46 -14.55
N GLU A 259 -19.17 -0.43 -13.67
CA GLU A 259 -20.50 0.13 -13.92
C GLU A 259 -20.68 1.51 -13.25
N MET A 260 -19.59 2.20 -12.90
CA MET A 260 -19.61 3.49 -12.21
C MET A 260 -18.76 4.52 -12.96
N ASP A 261 -19.17 5.79 -12.93
CA ASP A 261 -18.29 6.90 -13.36
C ASP A 261 -17.28 7.24 -12.24
N LYS A 262 -16.46 6.25 -11.87
CA LYS A 262 -15.45 6.38 -10.82
C LYS A 262 -14.12 5.79 -11.28
N LYS A 263 -13.07 6.61 -11.21
CA LYS A 263 -11.70 6.16 -11.49
C LYS A 263 -11.01 5.68 -10.23
N ALA A 264 -10.39 4.51 -10.32
CA ALA A 264 -9.59 3.93 -9.26
C ALA A 264 -8.39 4.84 -8.91
N LEU A 265 -8.18 5.00 -7.61
CA LEU A 265 -6.99 5.53 -6.98
C LEU A 265 -6.72 4.64 -5.75
N PRO A 266 -6.02 3.51 -5.92
CA PRO A 266 -6.05 2.40 -4.96
C PRO A 266 -5.74 2.75 -3.49
N PRO A 267 -4.77 3.63 -3.15
CA PRO A 267 -4.59 4.07 -1.78
C PRO A 267 -5.83 4.78 -1.20
N LEU A 268 -6.47 5.65 -1.99
CA LEU A 268 -7.69 6.33 -1.57
C LEU A 268 -8.89 5.38 -1.51
N ASP A 269 -8.98 4.43 -2.44
CA ASP A 269 -10.02 3.40 -2.45
C ASP A 269 -9.96 2.50 -1.22
N ASP A 270 -8.76 2.18 -0.75
CA ASP A 270 -8.54 1.47 0.52
C ASP A 270 -9.08 2.27 1.70
N LEU A 271 -8.83 3.58 1.78
CA LEU A 271 -9.38 4.42 2.85
C LEU A 271 -10.91 4.56 2.77
N GLU A 272 -11.46 4.79 1.58
CA GLU A 272 -12.90 4.99 1.39
C GLU A 272 -13.74 3.76 1.74
N SER A 273 -13.11 2.59 1.78
CA SER A 273 -13.71 1.30 2.13
C SER A 273 -13.33 0.81 3.52
N LEU A 274 -12.76 1.67 4.37
CA LEU A 274 -12.34 1.34 5.74
C LEU A 274 -13.42 0.62 6.59
N PRO A 275 -14.71 0.99 6.55
CA PRO A 275 -15.72 0.28 7.35
C PRO A 275 -15.87 -1.20 6.97
N LEU A 276 -15.50 -1.59 5.75
CA LEU A 276 -15.50 -2.99 5.34
C LEU A 276 -14.38 -3.80 6.02
N ASP A 277 -13.25 -3.17 6.37
CA ASP A 277 -12.21 -3.83 7.19
C ASP A 277 -12.73 -4.13 8.59
N ILE A 278 -13.48 -3.20 9.20
CA ILE A 278 -14.07 -3.38 10.53
C ILE A 278 -15.03 -4.58 10.51
N LYS A 279 -15.93 -4.61 9.53
CA LYS A 279 -16.89 -5.71 9.37
C LYS A 279 -16.21 -7.07 9.17
N ALA A 280 -15.18 -7.14 8.32
CA ALA A 280 -14.44 -8.39 8.10
C ALA A 280 -13.72 -8.86 9.37
N LYS A 281 -13.13 -7.94 10.13
CA LYS A 281 -12.47 -8.25 11.41
C LYS A 281 -13.46 -8.73 12.48
N GLU A 282 -14.65 -8.13 12.56
CA GLU A 282 -15.74 -8.59 13.45
C GLU A 282 -16.18 -10.03 13.14
N GLU A 283 -16.09 -10.44 11.88
CA GLU A 283 -16.38 -11.81 11.42
C GLU A 283 -15.19 -12.78 11.60
N GLY A 284 -14.08 -12.32 12.20
CA GLY A 284 -12.91 -13.13 12.50
C GLY A 284 -11.90 -13.26 11.36
N TYR A 285 -12.04 -12.48 10.29
CA TYR A 285 -11.09 -12.49 9.18
C TYR A 285 -9.91 -11.54 9.41
N ILE A 286 -8.75 -11.93 8.88
CA ILE A 286 -7.48 -11.22 9.05
C ILE A 286 -7.09 -10.56 7.73
N ARG A 287 -6.64 -9.30 7.81
CA ARG A 287 -5.92 -8.65 6.72
C ARG A 287 -4.43 -8.97 6.85
N PRO A 288 -3.79 -9.63 5.87
CA PRO A 288 -2.40 -10.04 6.00
C PRO A 288 -1.39 -8.92 5.72
N THR A 289 -1.86 -7.72 5.35
CA THR A 289 -1.01 -6.55 5.09
C THR A 289 -1.56 -5.35 5.83
N LEU A 290 -0.70 -4.36 6.08
CA LEU A 290 -1.16 -3.02 6.41
C LEU A 290 -2.00 -2.44 5.27
N SER A 291 -2.87 -1.48 5.60
CA SER A 291 -3.48 -0.60 4.61
C SER A 291 -2.44 0.25 3.89
N ALA A 292 -2.84 0.92 2.82
CA ALA A 292 -2.01 1.93 2.16
C ALA A 292 -1.61 3.10 3.08
N TRP A 293 -2.24 3.19 4.26
CA TRP A 293 -2.06 4.24 5.26
C TRP A 293 -1.50 3.72 6.58
N GLY A 294 -0.87 2.54 6.57
CA GLY A 294 -0.06 2.02 7.69
C GLY A 294 -0.83 1.49 8.91
N PHE A 295 -2.16 1.50 8.91
CA PHE A 295 -3.01 0.88 9.94
C PHE A 295 -3.71 -0.39 9.47
#